data_AF-R1HB34-F1
#
_entry.id   AF-R1HB34-F1
#
_cell.length_a   1.000
_cell.length_b   1.000
_cell.length_c   1.000
_cell.angle_alpha   90.00
_cell.angle_beta   90.00
_cell.angle_gamma   90.00
#
_symmetry.space_group_name_H-M   'P 1'
#
loop_
_entity.id
_entity.type
_entity.pdbx_description
1 polymer ?
#
loop_
_entity_poly.entity_id
_entity_poly.type
_entity_poly.pdbx_seq_one_letter_code
_entity_poly.pdbx_strand_id
1 'polypeptide(L)'
;MNICRIGPLLLILAAGPLYANDSVNSELSHVAGGAAMAVGFTVISDHYWSQEHRGWIGFGISASLGVLGELAEKATGKGPFSGLDAASNALGAAMGAFVTDQWILSPVVSPDSHYAGLNASYRF
;
A
#
# COMPACT_ATOMS: atom_id res chain seq x y z
N MET A 1 27.12 -4.18 -10.99
CA MET A 1 27.51 -3.20 -9.96
C MET A 1 26.40 -3.12 -8.91
N ASN A 2 26.72 -3.61 -7.70
CA ASN A 2 26.11 -3.40 -6.38
C ASN A 2 24.68 -2.83 -6.24
N ILE A 3 23.72 -3.69 -5.85
CA ILE A 3 22.42 -3.29 -5.25
C ILE A 3 22.40 -3.51 -3.71
N CYS A 4 23.56 -3.83 -3.10
CA CYS A 4 23.66 -4.27 -1.71
C CYS A 4 23.44 -3.20 -0.61
N ARG A 5 22.86 -2.01 -0.86
CA ARG A 5 22.89 -0.92 0.15
C ARG A 5 21.68 0.01 0.27
N ILE A 6 20.44 -0.43 -0.01
CA ILE A 6 19.24 0.37 0.33
C ILE A 6 18.19 -0.43 1.12
N GLY A 7 18.57 -1.58 1.67
CA GLY A 7 17.75 -2.34 2.63
C GLY A 7 17.45 -1.65 3.98
N PRO A 8 18.28 -0.74 4.55
CA PRO A 8 18.03 -0.29 5.91
C PRO A 8 16.98 0.84 6.03
N LEU A 9 16.58 1.50 4.93
CA LEU A 9 15.66 2.65 5.05
C LEU A 9 14.21 2.23 5.35
N LEU A 10 13.78 1.07 4.82
CA LEU A 10 12.45 0.51 5.06
C LEU A 10 12.29 -0.01 6.52
N LEU A 11 13.41 -0.33 7.18
CA LEU A 11 13.42 -0.92 8.53
C LEU A 11 13.52 0.13 9.65
N ILE A 12 13.92 1.37 9.35
CA ILE A 12 14.10 2.43 10.36
C ILE A 12 12.76 3.01 10.85
N LEU A 13 11.66 2.86 10.10
CA LEU A 13 10.33 3.24 10.59
C LEU A 13 9.72 2.24 11.60
N ALA A 14 10.33 1.07 11.80
CA ALA A 14 9.76 -0.02 12.62
C ALA A 14 10.31 -0.10 14.06
N ALA A 15 11.19 0.82 14.49
CA ALA A 15 11.92 0.72 15.78
C ALA A 15 11.31 1.55 16.93
N GLY A 16 9.99 1.72 16.96
CA GLY A 16 9.27 2.38 18.07
C GLY A 16 8.95 1.40 19.22
N PRO A 17 8.88 1.87 20.48
CA PRO A 17 8.59 1.00 21.62
C PRO A 17 7.19 0.38 21.50
N LEU A 18 7.14 -0.94 21.54
CA LEU A 18 5.96 -1.79 21.44
C LEU A 18 5.11 -1.67 22.73
N TYR A 19 4.29 -0.62 22.84
CA TYR A 19 3.26 -0.51 23.86
C TYR A 19 1.93 -1.00 23.29
N ALA A 20 1.51 -2.20 23.71
CA ALA A 20 0.24 -2.80 23.38
C ALA A 20 -0.91 -2.13 24.15
N ASN A 21 -1.91 -1.59 23.43
CA ASN A 21 -3.36 -1.73 23.71
C ASN A 21 -4.21 -0.76 22.84
N ASP A 22 -4.06 -0.82 21.51
CA ASP A 22 -5.11 -0.40 20.57
C ASP A 22 -5.20 -1.48 19.48
N SER A 23 -6.42 -1.97 19.27
CA SER A 23 -6.75 -3.31 18.78
C SER A 23 -6.04 -3.74 17.49
N VAL A 24 -5.54 -4.98 17.44
CA VAL A 24 -4.98 -5.63 16.23
C VAL A 24 -5.88 -5.48 15.00
N ASN A 25 -7.19 -5.35 15.21
CA ASN A 25 -8.18 -5.12 14.16
C ASN A 25 -8.07 -3.71 13.52
N SER A 26 -7.69 -2.70 14.29
CA SER A 26 -7.46 -1.32 13.82
C SER A 26 -6.24 -1.29 12.90
N GLU A 27 -5.11 -1.81 13.38
CA GLU A 27 -3.86 -1.88 12.63
C GLU A 27 -4.00 -2.71 11.35
N LEU A 28 -4.71 -3.84 11.41
CA LEU A 28 -5.02 -4.66 10.24
C LEU A 28 -5.82 -3.88 9.19
N SER A 29 -6.73 -3.00 9.61
CA SER A 29 -7.50 -2.17 8.69
C SER A 29 -6.63 -1.14 7.97
N HIS A 30 -5.62 -0.58 8.65
CA HIS A 30 -4.61 0.28 8.02
C HIS A 30 -3.73 -0.50 7.04
N VAL A 31 -3.29 -1.71 7.41
CA VAL A 31 -2.57 -2.61 6.47
C VAL A 31 -3.43 -2.91 5.24
N ALA A 32 -4.69 -3.32 5.43
CA ALA A 32 -5.58 -3.67 4.33
C ALA A 32 -5.89 -2.46 3.44
N GLY A 33 -6.13 -1.28 4.03
CA GLY A 33 -6.34 -0.03 3.32
C GLY A 33 -5.14 0.37 2.48
N GLY A 34 -3.94 0.34 3.08
CA GLY A 34 -2.69 0.63 2.38
C GLY A 34 -2.43 -0.33 1.22
N ALA A 35 -2.69 -1.63 1.41
CA ALA A 35 -2.54 -2.65 0.38
C ALA A 35 -3.52 -2.41 -0.78
N ALA A 36 -4.81 -2.18 -0.48
CA ALA A 36 -5.82 -1.93 -1.51
C ALA A 36 -5.50 -0.68 -2.34
N MET A 37 -5.08 0.40 -1.68
CA MET A 37 -4.68 1.64 -2.36
C MET A 37 -3.45 1.44 -3.24
N ALA A 38 -2.43 0.75 -2.74
CA ALA A 38 -1.23 0.47 -3.52
C ALA A 38 -1.51 -0.41 -4.74
N VAL A 39 -2.35 -1.44 -4.60
CA VAL A 39 -2.83 -2.26 -5.74
C VAL A 39 -3.48 -1.36 -6.79
N GLY A 40 -4.42 -0.50 -6.37
CA GLY A 40 -5.13 0.41 -7.29
C GLY A 40 -4.17 1.32 -8.06
N PHE A 41 -3.23 1.99 -7.36
CA PHE A 41 -2.28 2.88 -8.01
C PHE A 41 -1.23 2.14 -8.86
N THR A 42 -0.84 0.92 -8.50
CA THR A 42 0.02 0.09 -9.34
C THR A 42 -0.70 -0.30 -10.63
N VAL A 43 -1.99 -0.67 -10.59
CA VAL A 43 -2.79 -0.97 -11.78
C VAL A 43 -2.97 0.27 -12.67
N ILE A 44 -3.28 1.43 -12.08
CA ILE A 44 -3.39 2.69 -12.83
C ILE A 44 -2.05 3.02 -13.50
N SER A 45 -0.95 2.88 -12.77
CA SER A 45 0.39 3.15 -13.30
C SER A 45 0.75 2.22 -14.45
N ASP A 46 0.42 0.93 -14.34
CA ASP A 46 0.64 -0.07 -15.39
C ASP A 46 -0.11 0.26 -16.69
N HIS A 47 -1.33 0.79 -16.56
CA HIS A 47 -2.20 1.06 -17.72
C HIS A 47 -1.93 2.44 -18.35
N TYR A 48 -1.65 3.47 -17.55
CA TYR A 48 -1.64 4.86 -18.03
C TYR A 48 -0.28 5.57 -17.94
N TRP A 49 0.66 5.08 -17.11
CA TRP A 49 1.91 5.81 -16.85
C TRP A 49 3.18 5.04 -17.19
N SER A 50 3.64 4.15 -16.32
CA SER A 50 4.93 3.49 -16.46
C SER A 50 4.87 2.08 -15.92
N GLN A 51 5.11 1.11 -16.80
CA GLN A 51 5.17 -0.30 -16.42
C GLN A 51 6.46 -0.65 -15.67
N GLU A 52 7.54 0.11 -15.86
CA GLU A 52 8.86 -0.19 -15.30
C GLU A 52 8.95 0.16 -13.80
N HIS A 53 8.14 1.11 -13.34
CA HIS A 53 8.16 1.61 -11.96
C HIS A 53 6.80 1.54 -11.25
N ARG A 54 5.82 0.83 -11.84
CA ARG A 54 4.44 0.74 -11.34
C ARG A 54 4.31 0.33 -9.87
N GLY A 55 5.13 -0.61 -9.40
CA GLY A 55 5.16 -1.02 -7.99
C GLY A 55 5.60 0.13 -7.08
N TRP A 56 6.69 0.81 -7.44
CA TRP A 56 7.19 1.97 -6.69
C TRP A 56 6.24 3.16 -6.72
N ILE A 57 5.55 3.38 -7.85
CA ILE A 57 4.53 4.43 -7.99
C ILE A 57 3.34 4.11 -7.09
N GLY A 58 2.82 2.88 -7.13
CA GLY A 58 1.70 2.47 -6.29
C GLY A 58 2.00 2.52 -4.80
N PHE A 59 3.17 2.02 -4.39
CA PHE A 59 3.67 2.15 -3.02
C PHE A 59 3.83 3.62 -2.61
N GLY A 60 4.52 4.42 -3.41
CA GLY A 60 4.85 5.80 -3.08
C GLY A 60 3.63 6.69 -2.90
N ILE A 61 2.64 6.55 -3.79
CA ILE A 61 1.37 7.28 -3.68
C ILE A 61 0.59 6.82 -2.45
N SER A 62 0.41 5.51 -2.26
CA SER A 62 -0.36 4.96 -1.14
C SER A 62 0.25 5.30 0.23
N ALA A 63 1.56 5.15 0.39
CA ALA A 63 2.25 5.49 1.62
C ALA A 63 2.17 6.98 1.95
N SER A 64 2.31 7.85 0.94
CA SER A 64 2.15 9.29 1.12
C SER A 64 0.73 9.66 1.55
N LEU A 65 -0.29 9.04 0.95
CA LEU A 65 -1.70 9.23 1.33
C LEU A 65 -1.99 8.75 2.75
N GLY A 66 -1.39 7.64 3.20
CA GLY A 66 -1.51 7.17 4.58
C GLY A 66 -0.99 8.19 5.59
N VAL A 67 0.19 8.75 5.35
CA VAL A 67 0.78 9.79 6.22
C VAL A 67 -0.07 11.06 6.20
N LEU A 68 -0.56 11.47 5.03
CA LEU A 68 -1.44 12.64 4.91
C LEU A 68 -2.80 12.42 5.60
N GLY A 69 -3.33 11.20 5.58
CA GLY A 69 -4.55 10.81 6.30
C GLY A 69 -4.41 11.02 7.80
N GLU A 70 -3.36 10.45 8.39
CA GLU A 70 -3.03 10.63 9.83
C GLU A 70 -2.84 12.11 10.21
N LEU A 71 -2.20 12.88 9.33
CA LEU A 71 -1.99 14.31 9.57
C LEU A 71 -3.32 15.08 9.51
N ALA A 72 -4.22 14.72 8.60
CA ALA A 72 -5.55 15.31 8.49
C ALA A 72 -6.44 14.94 9.68
N GLU A 73 -6.37 13.71 10.19
CA GLU A 73 -7.08 13.28 11.39
C GLU A 73 -6.62 14.06 12.62
N LYS A 74 -5.30 14.27 12.75
CA LYS A 74 -4.74 15.19 13.75
C LYS A 74 -5.24 16.62 13.59
N ALA A 75 -5.23 17.17 12.37
CA ALA A 75 -5.65 18.54 12.11
C ALA A 75 -7.16 18.77 12.34
N THR A 76 -7.98 17.74 12.13
CA THR A 76 -9.43 17.78 12.33
C THR A 76 -9.87 17.42 13.75
N GLY A 77 -8.91 17.10 14.64
CA GLY A 77 -9.17 16.74 16.04
C GLY A 77 -9.81 15.36 16.23
N LYS A 78 -9.74 14.48 15.22
CA LYS A 78 -10.29 13.11 15.26
C LYS A 78 -9.43 12.15 16.07
N GLY A 79 -8.13 12.43 16.20
CA GLY A 79 -7.18 11.63 16.97
C GLY A 79 -5.77 12.24 16.94
N PRO A 80 -4.84 11.79 17.80
CA PRO A 80 -3.43 12.12 17.64
C PRO A 80 -2.86 11.46 16.39
N PHE A 81 -1.74 11.97 15.86
CA PHE A 81 -1.02 11.28 14.79
C PHE A 81 -0.47 9.96 15.31
N SER A 82 -0.82 8.86 14.65
CA SER A 82 -0.36 7.53 15.02
C SER A 82 0.74 7.07 14.05
N GLY A 83 1.96 6.96 14.56
CA GLY A 83 3.08 6.42 13.79
C GLY A 83 2.89 4.94 13.44
N LEU A 84 2.12 4.21 14.27
CA LEU A 84 1.84 2.79 14.04
C LEU A 84 0.85 2.61 12.90
N ASP A 85 -0.23 3.40 12.87
CA ASP A 85 -1.20 3.37 11.76
C ASP A 85 -0.55 3.77 10.43
N ALA A 86 0.29 4.81 10.44
CA ALA A 86 1.09 5.19 9.26
C ALA A 86 2.04 4.07 8.80
N ALA A 87 2.71 3.38 9.74
CA ALA A 87 3.62 2.29 9.43
C ALA A 87 2.89 1.04 8.94
N SER A 88 1.79 0.66 9.59
CA SER A 88 0.88 -0.42 9.19
C SER A 88 0.34 -0.18 7.78
N ASN A 89 -0.13 1.04 7.49
CA ASN A 89 -0.54 1.41 6.13
C ASN A 89 0.61 1.32 5.12
N ALA A 90 1.82 1.78 5.48
CA ALA A 90 2.99 1.68 4.60
C ALA A 90 3.40 0.22 4.33
N LEU A 91 3.33 -0.67 5.33
CA LEU A 91 3.59 -2.10 5.17
C LEU A 91 2.56 -2.75 4.24
N GLY A 92 1.28 -2.44 4.46
CA GLY A 92 0.20 -2.84 3.57
C GLY A 92 0.44 -2.38 2.14
N ALA A 93 0.78 -1.11 1.96
CA ALA A 93 1.08 -0.52 0.67
C ALA A 93 2.26 -1.21 -0.04
N ALA A 94 3.32 -1.52 0.71
CA ALA A 94 4.47 -2.24 0.16
C ALA A 94 4.07 -3.65 -0.31
N MET A 95 3.29 -4.38 0.50
CA MET A 95 2.80 -5.71 0.15
C MET A 95 1.87 -5.67 -1.08
N GLY A 96 0.90 -4.76 -1.12
CA GLY A 96 -0.04 -4.62 -2.23
C GLY A 96 0.64 -4.25 -3.55
N ALA A 97 1.57 -3.30 -3.50
CA ALA A 97 2.38 -2.91 -4.65
C ALA A 97 3.27 -4.07 -5.13
N PHE A 98 3.96 -4.75 -4.22
CA PHE A 98 4.84 -5.88 -4.57
C PHE A 98 4.06 -7.02 -5.22
N VAL A 99 2.92 -7.41 -4.62
CA VAL A 99 2.07 -8.46 -5.18
C VAL A 99 1.58 -8.06 -6.57
N THR A 100 1.12 -6.82 -6.76
CA THR A 100 0.60 -6.35 -8.06
C THR A 100 1.71 -6.13 -9.10
N ASP A 101 2.93 -5.87 -8.66
CA ASP A 101 4.07 -5.71 -9.56
C ASP A 101 4.54 -7.08 -10.10
N GLN A 102 4.47 -8.13 -9.28
CA GLN A 102 4.77 -9.52 -9.69
C GLN A 102 3.59 -10.18 -10.43
N TRP A 103 2.37 -9.88 -9.99
CA TRP A 103 1.12 -10.42 -10.53
C TRP A 103 0.31 -9.29 -11.14
N ILE A 104 0.07 -9.32 -12.44
CA ILE A 104 -0.88 -8.39 -13.06
C ILE A 104 -2.26 -8.71 -12.50
N LEU A 105 -2.76 -7.85 -11.62
CA LEU A 105 -4.13 -7.87 -11.13
C LEU A 105 -4.95 -6.94 -12.03
N SER A 106 -5.61 -7.49 -13.05
CA SER A 106 -6.45 -6.70 -13.95
C SER A 106 -7.93 -6.85 -13.55
N PRO A 107 -8.67 -5.74 -13.38
CA PRO A 107 -10.11 -5.82 -13.21
C PRO A 107 -10.75 -6.33 -14.49
N VAL A 108 -11.59 -7.35 -14.37
CA VAL A 108 -12.37 -7.92 -15.47
C VAL A 108 -13.82 -7.57 -15.24
N VAL A 109 -14.39 -6.76 -16.14
CA VAL A 109 -15.81 -6.44 -16.17
C VAL A 109 -16.41 -7.07 -17.41
N SER A 110 -17.37 -7.97 -17.22
CA SER A 110 -18.18 -8.56 -18.30
C SER A 110 -19.63 -8.12 -18.11
N PRO A 111 -20.09 -7.08 -18.82
CA PRO A 111 -21.46 -6.57 -18.72
C PRO A 111 -22.50 -7.63 -19.09
N ASP A 112 -22.24 -8.43 -20.14
CA ASP A 112 -23.13 -9.49 -20.62
C ASP A 112 -23.34 -10.60 -19.59
N SER A 113 -22.37 -10.81 -18.71
CA SER A 113 -22.39 -11.83 -17.66
C SER A 113 -22.73 -11.27 -16.27
N HIS A 114 -22.96 -9.95 -16.14
CA HIS A 114 -23.08 -9.25 -14.86
C HIS A 114 -21.93 -9.57 -13.89
N TYR A 115 -20.71 -9.66 -14.41
CA TYR A 115 -19.54 -10.09 -13.66
C TYR A 115 -18.53 -8.95 -13.52
N ALA A 116 -18.12 -8.69 -12.27
CA ALA A 116 -16.97 -7.86 -11.94
C ALA A 116 -16.03 -8.70 -11.06
N GLY A 117 -14.80 -8.90 -11.52
CA GLY A 117 -13.82 -9.71 -10.81
C GLY A 117 -12.39 -9.25 -11.07
N LEU A 118 -11.43 -10.03 -10.59
CA LEU A 118 -10.00 -9.77 -10.77
C LEU A 118 -9.37 -10.97 -11.48
N ASN A 119 -8.60 -10.71 -12.54
CA ASN A 119 -7.71 -11.69 -13.14
C ASN A 119 -6.32 -11.48 -12.54
N ALA A 120 -5.73 -12.55 -12.00
CA ALA A 120 -4.35 -12.58 -11.57
C ALA A 120 -3.51 -13.36 -12.59
N SER A 121 -2.58 -12.67 -13.26
CA SER A 121 -1.65 -13.28 -14.21
C SER A 121 -0.21 -13.06 -13.75
N TYR A 122 0.57 -14.13 -13.62
CA TYR A 122 1.98 -14.07 -13.22
C TYR A 122 2.84 -13.60 -14.39
N ARG A 123 3.75 -12.64 -14.15
CA ARG A 123 4.65 -12.09 -15.17
C ARG A 123 6.07 -12.63 -14.93
N PHE A 124 6.65 -13.32 -15.91
CA PHE A 124 8.02 -13.85 -15.89
C PHE A 124 8.93 -13.08 -16.85
#